data_AF-A0A382UCS0-F1
#
_entry.id   AF-A0A382UCS0-F1
#
_cell.length_a   1.000
_cell.length_b   1.000
_cell.length_c   1.000
_cell.angle_alpha   90.00
_cell.angle_beta   90.00
_cell.angle_gamma   90.00
#
_symmetry.space_group_name_H-M   'P 1'
#
loop_
_entity.id
_entity.type
_entity.pdbx_description
1 polymer ?
#
loop_
_entity_poly.entity_id
_entity_poly.type
_entity_poly.pdbx_seq_one_letter_code
_entity_poly.pdbx_strand_id
1 'polypeptide(L)' 'MVFCTDCAQQQEDEQKFCRFCGERLPGAALVQQLREEATNIKMQKTGEVTQTQQANLATLKAIELARQQGFNSQS' A
#
# COMPACT_ATOMS: atom_id res chain seq x y z
N MET A 1 -6.11 9.87 15.09
CA MET A 1 -7.29 9.02 15.28
C MET A 1 -6.88 7.56 15.18
N VAL A 2 -7.25 6.74 16.17
CA VAL A 2 -7.01 5.28 16.20
C VAL A 2 -8.34 4.56 16.23
N PHE A 3 -8.42 3.35 15.68
CA PHE A 3 -9.62 2.52 15.77
C PHE A 3 -9.43 1.46 16.85
N CYS A 4 -10.47 1.21 17.64
CA CYS A 4 -10.45 0.12 18.61
C CYS A 4 -10.34 -1.22 17.88
N THR A 5 -9.44 -2.09 18.33
CA THR A 5 -9.23 -3.42 17.74
C THR A 5 -10.38 -4.39 18.00
N ASP A 6 -11.25 -4.07 18.96
CA ASP A 6 -12.35 -4.94 19.38
C ASP A 6 -13.70 -4.49 18.79
N CYS A 7 -14.09 -3.23 18.99
CA CYS A 7 -15.37 -2.71 18.51
C CYS A 7 -15.28 -1.88 17.22
N ALA A 8 -14.08 -1.71 16.63
CA ALA A 8 -13.82 -0.93 15.42
C ALA A 8 -14.26 0.55 15.47
N GLN A 9 -14.58 1.08 16.66
CA GLN A 9 -14.97 2.47 16.82
C GLN A 9 -13.75 3.40 16.78
N GLN A 10 -13.94 4.57 16.17
CA GLN A 10 -12.91 5.60 16.09
C GLN A 10 -12.71 6.26 17.46
N GLN A 11 -11.45 6.44 17.84
CA GLN A 11 -11.00 7.03 19.10
C GLN A 11 -9.90 8.08 18.83
N GLU A 12 -9.68 8.96 19.79
CA GLU A 12 -8.55 9.90 19.80
C GLU A 12 -7.25 9.16 20.18
N ASP A 13 -6.09 9.61 19.68
CA ASP A 13 -4.83 8.87 19.82
C ASP A 13 -4.30 8.79 21.27
N GLU A 14 -4.83 9.61 22.19
CA GLU A 14 -4.36 9.71 23.58
C GLU A 14 -5.22 8.92 24.59
N GLN A 15 -6.27 8.24 24.14
CA GLN A 15 -7.12 7.45 25.03
C GLN A 15 -6.46 6.10 25.38
N LYS A 16 -6.43 5.75 26.68
CA LYS A 16 -5.91 4.46 27.16
C LYS A 16 -6.92 3.31 27.03
N PHE A 17 -8.22 3.64 26.98
CA PHE A 17 -9.33 2.70 26.91
C PHE A 17 -10.33 3.16 25.86
N CYS A 18 -10.99 2.21 25.21
CA CYS A 18 -12.06 2.49 24.26
C CYS A 18 -13.28 3.02 25.01
N ARG A 19 -13.82 4.16 24.58
CA ARG A 19 -15.04 4.73 25.19
C ARG A 19 -16.31 3.94 24.92
N PHE A 20 -16.30 3.02 23.96
CA PHE A 20 -17.49 2.24 23.59
C PHE A 20 -17.50 0.85 24.22
N CYS A 21 -16.41 0.09 24.14
CA CYS A 21 -16.35 -1.28 24.68
C CYS A 21 -15.50 -1.43 25.95
N GLY A 22 -14.78 -0.39 26.38
CA GLY A 22 -13.92 -0.46 27.57
C GLY A 22 -12.58 -1.18 27.37
N GLU A 23 -12.34 -1.77 26.19
CA GLU A 23 -11.11 -2.49 25.90
C GLU A 23 -9.89 -1.55 25.93
N ARG A 24 -8.72 -2.08 26.33
CA ARG A 24 -7.50 -1.28 26.41
C ARG A 24 -6.99 -0.96 25.02
N LEU A 25 -6.82 0.33 24.73
CA LEU A 25 -6.25 0.77 23.46
C LEU A 25 -4.73 0.60 23.48
N PRO A 26 -4.12 0.28 22.32
CA PRO A 26 -2.67 0.33 22.18
C PRO A 26 -2.19 1.75 22.52
N GLY A 27 -1.16 1.86 23.36
CA GLY A 27 -0.66 3.16 23.81
C GLY A 27 -0.09 3.99 22.64
N ALA A 28 0.00 5.31 22.85
CA ALA A 28 0.45 6.27 21.83
C ALA A 28 1.78 5.88 21.17
N ALA A 29 2.74 5.37 21.94
CA ALA A 29 4.03 4.90 21.41
C ALA A 29 3.88 3.76 20.39
N LEU A 30 3.05 2.75 20.69
CA LEU A 30 2.82 1.63 19.78
C LEU A 30 2.05 2.08 18.53
N VAL A 31 1.05 2.96 18.70
CA VAL A 31 0.31 3.53 17.57
C VAL A 31 1.24 4.31 16.64
N GLN A 32 2.18 5.07 17.20
CA GLN A 32 3.18 5.80 16.41
C GLN A 32 4.08 4.86 15.62
N GLN A 33 4.63 3.83 16.26
CA GLN A 33 5.44 2.80 15.58
C GLN A 33 4.67 2.14 14.44
N LEU A 34 3.41 1.77 14.66
CA LEU A 34 2.57 1.16 13.61
C LEU A 34 2.31 2.11 12.44
N ARG A 35 2.20 3.43 12.66
CA ARG A 35 2.07 4.41 11.57
C ARG A 35 3.36 4.54 10.77
N GLU A 36 4.51 4.55 11.45
CA GLU A 36 5.82 4.58 10.80
C GLU A 36 6.00 3.34 9.91
N GLU A 37 5.73 2.15 10.45
CA GLU A 37 5.76 0.88 9.72
C GLU A 37 4.79 0.89 8.53
N ALA A 38 3.55 1.33 8.71
CA ALA A 38 2.58 1.43 7.63
C ALA A 38 3.03 2.40 6.52
N THR A 39 3.73 3.47 6.88
CA THR A 39 4.27 4.43 5.92
C THR A 39 5.46 3.83 5.15
N ASN A 40 6.36 3.11 5.84
CA ASN A 40 7.47 2.41 5.24
C ASN A 40 7.00 1.34 4.25
N ILE A 41 6.01 0.51 4.64
CA ILE A 41 5.39 -0.48 3.76
C ILE A 41 4.77 0.18 2.53
N LYS A 42 4.07 1.31 2.69
CA LYS A 42 3.50 2.05 1.56
C LYS A 42 4.59 2.57 0.62
N MET A 43 5.70 3.09 1.15
CA MET A 43 6.81 3.58 0.32
C MET A 43 7.46 2.44 -0.47
N GLN A 44 7.77 1.32 0.19
CA GLN A 44 8.32 0.12 -0.47
C GLN A 44 7.39 -0.40 -1.56
N LYS A 45 6.10 -0.55 -1.23
CA LYS A 45 5.10 -1.03 -2.18
C LYS A 45 4.89 -0.06 -3.35
N THR A 46 4.97 1.25 -3.12
CA THR A 46 4.89 2.25 -4.20
C THR A 46 6.10 2.17 -5.11
N GLY A 47 7.30 1.95 -4.57
CA GLY A 47 8.51 1.71 -5.35
C GLY A 47 8.43 0.47 -6.23
N GLU A 48 7.99 -0.66 -5.65
CA GLU A 48 7.80 -1.91 -6.40
C GLU A 48 6.71 -1.79 -7.48
N VAL A 49 5.55 -1.21 -7.14
CA VAL A 49 4.46 -0.98 -8.11
C VAL A 49 4.94 -0.10 -9.26
N THR A 50 5.77 0.92 -9.00
CA THR A 50 6.32 1.79 -10.04
C THR A 50 7.27 1.04 -10.97
N GLN A 51 8.14 0.19 -10.42
CA GLN A 51 9.09 -0.61 -11.20
C GLN A 51 8.37 -1.70 -12.03
N THR A 52 7.40 -2.40 -11.44
CA THR A 52 6.59 -3.38 -12.16
C THR A 52 5.73 -2.72 -13.24
N GLN A 53 5.13 -1.55 -12.97
CA GLN A 53 4.39 -0.80 -14.00
C GLN A 53 5.29 -0.39 -15.17
N GLN A 54 6.51 0.10 -14.90
CA GLN A 54 7.46 0.45 -15.96
C GLN A 54 7.89 -0.77 -16.79
N ALA A 55 8.20 -1.90 -16.14
CA ALA A 55 8.57 -3.14 -16.84
C ALA A 55 7.44 -3.63 -17.75
N ASN A 56 6.20 -3.66 -17.23
CA ASN A 56 5.03 -4.07 -18.01
C ASN A 56 4.80 -3.16 -19.23
N LEU A 57 4.94 -1.84 -19.08
CA LEU A 57 4.85 -0.88 -20.17
C LEU A 57 5.93 -1.08 -21.24
N ALA A 58 7.17 -1.36 -20.83
CA ALA A 58 8.27 -1.64 -21.75
C ALA A 58 8.03 -2.93 -22.54
N THR A 59 7.58 -3.99 -21.87
CA THR A 59 7.24 -5.27 -22.52
C THR A 59 6.10 -5.12 -23.53
N LEU A 60 5.04 -4.37 -23.19
CA LEU A 60 3.92 -4.12 -24.10
C LEU A 60 4.38 -3.42 -25.39
N LYS A 61 5.22 -2.38 -25.27
CA LYS A 61 5.81 -1.69 -26.43
C LYS A 61 6.68 -2.62 -27.29
N ALA A 62 7.48 -3.47 -26.66
CA ALA A 62 8.33 -4.43 -27.38
C ALA A 62 7.50 -5.45 -28.18
N ILE A 63 6.41 -5.95 -27.59
CA ILE A 63 5.48 -6.87 -28.28
C ILE A 63 4.83 -6.18 -29.48
N GLU A 64 4.42 -4.91 -29.35
CA GLU A 64 3.79 -4.15 -30.42
C GLU A 64 4.73 -3.93 -31.62
N LEU A 65 6.00 -3.59 -31.35
CA LEU A 65 7.03 -3.45 -32.39
C LEU A 65 7.33 -4.78 -33.10
N ALA A 66 7.43 -5.88 -32.35
CA ALA A 66 7.65 -7.21 -32.93
C ALA A 66 6.51 -7.62 -33.87
N ARG A 67 5.26 -7.28 -33.54
CA ARG A 67 4.10 -7.53 -34.40
C ARG A 67 4.19 -6.77 -35.72
N GLN A 68 4.66 -5.52 -35.72
CA GLN A 68 4.81 -4.71 -36.94
C GLN A 68 5.95 -5.24 -37.84
N GLN A 69 7.06 -5.67 -37.24
CA GLN A 69 8.20 -6.22 -38.00
C GLN A 69 7.87 -7.57 -38.65
N GLY A 70 7.10 -8.43 -37.97
CA GLY A 70 6.63 -9.70 -38.55
C GLY A 70 5.64 -9.53 -39.70
N PHE A 71 4.96 -8.38 -39.80
CA PHE A 71 4.08 -8.07 -40.93
C PHE A 71 4.87 -7.52 -42.13
N ASN A 72 5.94 -6.76 -41.88
CA ASN A 72 6.76 -6.15 -42.94
C ASN A 72 7.74 -7.12 -43.62
N SER A 73 8.00 -8.30 -43.05
CA SER A 73 8.90 -9.31 -43.61
C SER A 73 8.22 -10.36 -44.52
N GLN A 74 6.91 -10.25 -44.76
CA GLN A 74 6.14 -11.12 -45.67
C GLN A 74 5.78 -10.47 -47.01
N SER A 75 6.31 -9.28 -47.34
CA SER A 75 6.14 -8.63 -48.67
C SER A 75 7.40 -8.71 -49.51
#